data_AF-A0A2W6V8F6-F1
#
_entry.id   AF-A0A2W6V8F6-F1
#
_cell.length_a   1.000
_cell.length_b   1.000
_cell.length_c   1.000
_cell.angle_alpha   90.00
_cell.angle_beta   90.00
_cell.angle_gamma   90.00
#
_symmetry.space_group_name_H-M   'P 1'
#
loop_
_entity.id
_entity.type
_entity.pdbx_description
1 polymer ?
#
loop_
_entity_poly.entity_id
_entity_poly.type
_entity_poly.pdbx_seq_one_letter_code
_entity_poly.pdbx_strand_id
1 'polypeptide(L)'
;MLGAYAGQKGGLPVRDEYPTFDFDQVDYITSDTHFSHARISELAARPFESVAKMDAELIRRWNETVAPTDTVLHLGDVALGPIADSLPLTAQLNGRKLLVPGNHDRVSPATQSRRAVERFTPLYEQAGWIILPEIIEGTRRGIHILASHYPYSGDTQDADRHTSHRPVDHGTPLLHGHTHDRENGPVGHQFHVGVDAFGYAPIPFTLVDAWLDDLRREEEEIAAIVRERAAQGESTPLSELAEKFGIDLGAMSSDERI
;
A
#
# COMPACT_ATOMS: atom_id res chain seq x y z
N MET A 1 -27.24 44.43 -20.79
CA MET A 1 -28.00 43.15 -20.81
C MET A 1 -27.04 42.03 -21.12
N LEU A 2 -26.90 41.07 -20.18
CA LEU A 2 -26.55 39.64 -20.35
C LEU A 2 -25.20 39.36 -21.06
N GLY A 3 -24.15 38.80 -20.44
CA GLY A 3 -24.09 37.75 -19.42
C GLY A 3 -24.03 36.37 -20.08
N ALA A 4 -22.89 35.65 -19.99
CA ALA A 4 -22.83 34.21 -19.71
C ALA A 4 -21.38 33.70 -19.66
N TYR A 5 -21.01 33.24 -18.46
CA TYR A 5 -20.04 32.20 -18.14
C TYR A 5 -20.55 30.82 -18.60
N ALA A 6 -19.62 29.86 -18.71
CA ALA A 6 -19.75 28.39 -18.56
C ALA A 6 -19.22 27.61 -19.80
N GLY A 7 -18.38 26.59 -19.67
CA GLY A 7 -17.88 25.95 -18.46
C GLY A 7 -16.64 25.11 -18.72
N GLN A 8 -15.75 25.08 -17.73
CA GLN A 8 -14.75 24.04 -17.57
C GLN A 8 -15.47 22.70 -17.42
N LYS A 9 -15.13 21.75 -18.28
CA LYS A 9 -15.46 20.34 -18.08
C LYS A 9 -14.59 19.82 -16.93
N GLY A 10 -15.08 19.93 -15.70
CA GLY A 10 -14.63 19.11 -14.59
C GLY A 10 -15.15 17.69 -14.80
N GLY A 11 -14.39 16.86 -15.52
CA GLY A 11 -14.56 15.42 -15.40
C GLY A 11 -14.02 15.00 -14.04
N LEU A 12 -14.84 14.32 -13.23
CA LEU A 12 -14.34 13.58 -12.08
C LEU A 12 -13.20 12.67 -12.55
N PRO A 13 -12.10 12.51 -11.79
CA PRO A 13 -11.06 11.56 -12.16
C PRO A 13 -11.70 10.19 -12.35
N VAL A 14 -11.46 9.59 -13.52
CA VAL A 14 -11.86 8.21 -13.82
C VAL A 14 -11.12 7.35 -12.81
N ARG A 15 -11.84 6.77 -11.85
CA ARG A 15 -11.27 5.81 -10.91
C ARG A 15 -10.88 4.56 -11.71
N ASP A 16 -9.68 4.05 -11.49
CA ASP A 16 -9.34 2.71 -11.94
C ASP A 16 -10.29 1.72 -11.24
N GLU A 17 -11.12 1.00 -12.01
CA GLU A 17 -12.00 -0.03 -11.45
C GLU A 17 -11.18 -1.30 -11.20
N TYR A 18 -10.85 -1.56 -9.94
CA TYR A 18 -10.16 -2.78 -9.54
C TYR A 18 -11.18 -3.85 -9.11
N PRO A 19 -10.82 -5.14 -9.16
CA PRO A 19 -11.68 -6.19 -8.66
C PRO A 19 -12.03 -5.98 -7.18
N THR A 20 -13.33 -6.05 -6.86
CA THR A 20 -13.82 -5.85 -5.50
C THR A 20 -13.47 -7.02 -4.59
N PHE A 21 -13.08 -6.71 -3.35
CA PHE A 21 -12.73 -7.64 -2.30
C PHE A 21 -13.36 -7.21 -0.96
N ASP A 22 -13.86 -8.17 -0.20
CA ASP A 22 -14.43 -7.92 1.13
C ASP A 22 -13.31 -7.96 2.18
N PHE A 23 -12.87 -6.79 2.66
CA PHE A 23 -11.83 -6.70 3.68
C PHE A 23 -12.34 -6.96 5.10
N ASP A 24 -13.66 -7.02 5.33
CA ASP A 24 -14.20 -7.36 6.65
C ASP A 24 -13.92 -8.83 7.00
N GLN A 25 -13.61 -9.68 6.01
CA GLN A 25 -13.22 -11.09 6.23
C GLN A 25 -11.78 -11.28 6.73
N VAL A 26 -10.94 -10.24 6.73
CA VAL A 26 -9.50 -10.36 7.01
C VAL A 26 -9.20 -10.09 8.48
N ASP A 27 -8.46 -11.01 9.10
CA ASP A 27 -8.04 -10.93 10.50
C ASP A 27 -6.62 -10.39 10.63
N TYR A 28 -5.71 -10.78 9.71
CA TYR A 28 -4.31 -10.36 9.71
C TYR A 28 -3.82 -9.97 8.32
N ILE A 29 -2.82 -9.10 8.27
CA ILE A 29 -2.17 -8.69 7.03
C ILE A 29 -0.65 -8.68 7.18
N THR A 30 0.06 -8.99 6.09
CA THR A 30 1.52 -8.93 6.02
C THR A 30 2.00 -8.83 4.57
N SER A 31 3.29 -8.61 4.37
CA SER A 31 3.94 -8.68 3.05
C SER A 31 5.40 -9.08 3.18
N ASP A 32 6.03 -9.41 2.06
CA ASP A 32 7.49 -9.52 1.95
C ASP A 32 8.10 -10.59 2.86
N THR A 33 7.49 -11.77 2.98
CA THR A 33 8.12 -12.86 3.77
C THR A 33 9.44 -13.34 3.16
N HIS A 34 9.56 -13.35 1.82
CA HIS A 34 10.75 -13.77 1.08
C HIS A 34 11.34 -15.12 1.55
N PHE A 35 10.48 -16.13 1.72
CA PHE A 35 10.92 -17.48 2.07
C PHE A 35 12.04 -17.97 1.14
N SER A 36 13.05 -18.54 1.77
CA SER A 36 14.23 -19.12 1.12
C SER A 36 15.09 -18.12 0.31
N HIS A 37 14.95 -16.82 0.54
CA HIS A 37 15.72 -15.79 -0.16
C HIS A 37 17.07 -15.50 0.52
N ALA A 38 18.16 -16.10 0.05
CA ALA A 38 19.48 -15.94 0.67
C ALA A 38 19.98 -14.49 0.77
N ARG A 39 19.68 -13.65 -0.22
CA ARG A 39 20.16 -12.27 -0.25
C ARG A 39 19.32 -11.29 0.55
N ILE A 40 18.12 -11.68 1.02
CA ILE A 40 17.25 -10.72 1.73
C ILE A 40 17.86 -10.26 3.06
N SER A 41 18.63 -11.11 3.73
CA SER A 41 19.29 -10.74 4.98
C SER A 41 20.27 -9.59 4.79
N GLU A 42 20.97 -9.53 3.65
CA GLU A 42 21.87 -8.44 3.32
C GLU A 42 21.09 -7.19 2.87
N LEU A 43 20.08 -7.37 2.02
CA LEU A 43 19.33 -6.27 1.39
C LEU A 43 18.42 -5.52 2.36
N ALA A 44 17.72 -6.24 3.25
CA ALA A 44 16.81 -5.68 4.24
C ALA A 44 17.43 -5.66 5.66
N ALA A 45 18.72 -6.03 5.78
CA ALA A 45 19.44 -6.13 7.05
C ALA A 45 18.69 -6.99 8.09
N ARG A 46 18.16 -8.14 7.66
CA ARG A 46 17.50 -9.10 8.56
C ARG A 46 18.53 -9.80 9.44
N PRO A 47 18.32 -9.92 10.76
CA PRO A 47 19.33 -10.35 11.72
C PRO A 47 19.43 -11.89 11.83
N PHE A 48 19.33 -12.61 10.71
CA PHE A 48 19.35 -14.08 10.70
C PHE A 48 20.68 -14.62 10.19
N GLU A 49 21.29 -15.53 10.96
CA GLU A 49 22.57 -16.16 10.60
C GLU A 49 22.47 -17.05 9.35
N SER A 50 21.27 -17.52 9.00
CA SER A 50 21.05 -18.34 7.81
C SER A 50 19.60 -18.25 7.34
N VAL A 51 19.40 -18.59 6.07
CA VAL A 51 18.07 -18.70 5.44
C VAL A 51 17.17 -19.67 6.20
N ALA A 52 17.72 -20.83 6.61
CA ALA A 52 16.95 -21.82 7.35
C ALA A 52 16.47 -21.29 8.71
N LYS A 53 17.29 -20.48 9.40
CA LYS A 53 16.89 -19.83 10.66
C LYS A 53 15.84 -18.75 10.43
N MET A 54 15.96 -17.97 9.35
CA MET A 54 14.95 -16.98 8.96
C MET A 54 13.61 -17.66 8.66
N ASP A 55 13.60 -18.66 7.79
CA ASP A 55 12.38 -19.38 7.37
C ASP A 55 11.69 -20.02 8.60
N ALA A 56 12.46 -20.63 9.50
CA ALA A 56 11.93 -21.21 10.73
C ALA A 56 11.34 -20.16 11.68
N GLU A 57 11.99 -18.99 11.82
CA GLU A 57 11.49 -17.91 12.66
C GLU A 57 10.22 -17.28 12.08
N LEU A 58 10.14 -17.07 10.77
CA LEU A 58 8.94 -16.57 10.10
C LEU A 58 7.75 -17.52 10.34
N ILE A 59 7.96 -18.83 10.21
CA ILE A 59 6.92 -19.85 10.50
C ILE A 59 6.51 -19.78 11.96
N ARG A 60 7.47 -19.74 12.90
CA ARG A 60 7.19 -19.69 14.34
C ARG A 60 6.34 -18.48 14.69
N ARG A 61 6.77 -17.28 14.26
CA ARG A 61 6.07 -16.02 14.56
C ARG A 61 4.71 -15.93 13.91
N TRP A 62 4.59 -16.39 12.66
CA TRP A 62 3.30 -16.49 11.99
C TRP A 62 2.33 -17.34 12.81
N ASN A 63 2.76 -18.56 13.21
CA ASN A 63 1.88 -19.51 13.88
C ASN A 63 1.62 -19.17 15.36
N GLU A 64 2.43 -18.32 15.99
CA GLU A 64 2.15 -17.73 17.30
C GLU A 64 1.09 -16.62 17.22
N THR A 65 1.02 -15.91 16.10
CA THR A 65 0.09 -14.80 15.89
C THR A 65 -1.25 -15.25 15.28
N VAL A 66 -1.20 -16.18 14.32
CA VAL A 66 -2.33 -16.56 13.48
C VAL A 66 -2.84 -17.94 13.88
N ALA A 67 -4.13 -18.03 14.23
CA ALA A 67 -4.81 -19.28 14.48
C ALA A 67 -5.21 -19.97 13.15
N PRO A 68 -5.41 -21.30 13.14
CA PRO A 68 -5.80 -22.03 11.93
C PRO A 68 -7.11 -21.55 11.26
N THR A 69 -7.99 -20.88 12.01
CA THR A 69 -9.29 -20.38 11.53
C THR A 69 -9.24 -18.98 10.94
N ASP A 70 -8.15 -18.24 11.16
CA ASP A 70 -8.04 -16.84 10.78
C ASP A 70 -7.78 -16.69 9.28
N THR A 71 -8.16 -15.55 8.71
CA THR A 71 -7.85 -15.19 7.33
C THR A 71 -6.71 -14.18 7.29
N VAL A 72 -5.67 -14.49 6.51
CA VAL A 72 -4.51 -13.64 6.32
C VAL A 72 -4.43 -13.14 4.89
N LEU A 73 -4.33 -11.82 4.71
CA LEU A 73 -4.02 -11.19 3.44
C LEU A 73 -2.51 -10.95 3.34
N HIS A 74 -1.87 -11.48 2.30
CA HIS A 74 -0.45 -11.29 2.03
C HIS A 74 -0.28 -10.43 0.78
N LEU A 75 0.43 -9.30 0.90
CA LEU A 75 0.65 -8.37 -0.20
C LEU A 75 1.93 -8.64 -0.96
N GLY A 76 2.16 -9.90 -1.33
CA GLY A 76 3.18 -10.25 -2.31
C GLY A 76 4.56 -10.59 -1.75
N ASP A 77 5.39 -11.16 -2.62
CA ASP A 77 6.77 -11.58 -2.38
C ASP A 77 6.90 -12.64 -1.29
N VAL A 78 6.10 -13.70 -1.46
CA VAL A 78 6.01 -14.80 -0.50
C VAL A 78 7.32 -15.58 -0.42
N ALA A 79 7.83 -16.04 -1.57
CA ALA A 79 9.00 -16.92 -1.65
C ALA A 79 9.86 -16.61 -2.88
N LEU A 80 11.18 -16.48 -2.68
CA LEU A 80 12.12 -16.09 -3.74
C LEU A 80 13.29 -17.07 -3.93
N GLY A 81 13.38 -18.11 -3.11
CA GLY A 81 14.28 -19.23 -3.36
C GLY A 81 13.83 -20.11 -4.54
N PRO A 82 14.40 -21.31 -4.71
CA PRO A 82 13.85 -22.31 -5.62
C PRO A 82 12.39 -22.61 -5.25
N ILE A 83 11.45 -22.14 -6.07
CA ILE A 83 10.01 -22.11 -5.74
C ILE A 83 9.44 -23.49 -5.37
N ALA A 84 9.93 -24.54 -6.03
CA ALA A 84 9.52 -25.93 -5.75
C ALA A 84 9.87 -26.38 -4.32
N ASP A 85 10.94 -25.82 -3.73
CA ASP A 85 11.39 -26.15 -2.37
C ASP A 85 10.88 -25.12 -1.35
N SER A 86 10.67 -23.87 -1.79
CA SER A 86 10.32 -22.74 -0.92
C SER A 86 8.82 -22.71 -0.58
N LEU A 87 7.93 -22.95 -1.55
CA LEU A 87 6.48 -22.94 -1.32
C LEU A 87 6.01 -24.00 -0.33
N PRO A 88 6.52 -25.25 -0.33
CA PRO A 88 6.17 -26.24 0.69
C PRO A 88 6.41 -25.78 2.12
N LEU A 89 7.40 -24.90 2.37
CA LEU A 89 7.61 -24.33 3.70
C LEU A 89 6.40 -23.52 4.17
N THR A 90 5.78 -22.77 3.26
CA THR A 90 4.63 -21.90 3.53
C THR A 90 3.33 -22.67 3.79
N ALA A 91 3.28 -23.96 3.45
CA ALA A 91 2.15 -24.83 3.79
C ALA A 91 2.02 -25.08 5.30
N GLN A 92 3.07 -24.79 6.07
CA GLN A 92 3.09 -24.87 7.54
C GLN A 92 2.44 -23.65 8.22
N LEU A 93 2.14 -22.60 7.45
CA LEU A 93 1.57 -21.37 7.98
C LEU A 93 0.06 -21.54 8.25
N ASN A 94 -0.35 -21.23 9.47
CA ASN A 94 -1.74 -21.25 9.91
C ASN A 94 -2.61 -20.26 9.12
N GLY A 95 -3.92 -20.52 9.13
CA GLY A 95 -4.94 -19.65 8.57
C GLY A 95 -5.21 -19.90 7.08
N ARG A 96 -6.31 -19.30 6.64
CA ARG A 96 -6.67 -19.17 5.23
C ARG A 96 -5.85 -18.04 4.61
N LYS A 97 -5.02 -18.38 3.63
CA LYS A 97 -4.03 -17.44 3.06
C LYS A 97 -4.49 -16.90 1.72
N LEU A 98 -4.62 -15.59 1.64
CA LEU A 98 -4.94 -14.84 0.43
C LEU A 98 -3.68 -14.12 -0.05
N LEU A 99 -3.37 -14.19 -1.34
CA LEU A 99 -2.18 -13.57 -1.91
C LEU A 99 -2.57 -12.53 -2.96
N VAL A 100 -2.25 -11.27 -2.72
CA VAL A 100 -2.11 -10.24 -3.76
C VAL A 100 -0.66 -10.34 -4.26
N PRO A 101 -0.40 -10.79 -5.50
CA PRO A 101 0.96 -11.11 -5.95
C PRO A 101 1.91 -9.91 -5.95
N GLY A 102 3.15 -10.15 -5.51
CA GLY A 102 4.26 -9.20 -5.60
C GLY A 102 5.09 -9.37 -6.86
N ASN A 103 6.02 -8.45 -7.10
CA ASN A 103 6.79 -8.41 -8.34
C ASN A 103 7.72 -9.63 -8.49
N HIS A 104 8.09 -10.28 -7.38
CA HIS A 104 8.93 -11.47 -7.39
C HIS A 104 8.14 -12.79 -7.38
N ASP A 105 6.83 -12.75 -7.13
CA ASP A 105 5.98 -13.94 -7.20
C ASP A 105 5.86 -14.46 -8.63
N ARG A 106 5.99 -15.79 -8.81
CA ARG A 106 5.89 -16.42 -10.14
C ARG A 106 4.47 -16.45 -10.70
N VAL A 107 3.52 -15.95 -9.92
CA VAL A 107 2.10 -15.84 -10.25
C VAL A 107 1.65 -14.41 -10.51
N SER A 108 2.55 -13.41 -10.43
CA SER A 108 2.24 -12.01 -10.79
C SER A 108 2.09 -11.84 -12.31
N PRO A 109 0.91 -11.44 -12.82
CA PRO A 109 0.73 -11.08 -14.22
C PRO A 109 1.53 -9.86 -14.68
N ALA A 110 1.89 -8.93 -13.79
CA ALA A 110 2.70 -7.75 -14.10
C ALA A 110 4.13 -8.11 -14.49
N THR A 111 4.73 -9.13 -13.88
CA THR A 111 6.16 -9.45 -14.08
C THR A 111 6.39 -10.78 -14.78
N GLN A 112 5.38 -11.65 -14.88
CA GLN A 112 5.51 -12.99 -15.44
C GLN A 112 4.69 -13.16 -16.71
N SER A 113 5.22 -13.96 -17.65
CA SER A 113 4.42 -14.38 -18.81
C SER A 113 3.23 -15.23 -18.37
N ARG A 114 2.12 -15.16 -19.12
CA ARG A 114 0.93 -16.01 -18.88
C ARG A 114 1.25 -17.50 -18.72
N ARG A 115 2.16 -18.03 -19.54
CA ARG A 115 2.60 -19.43 -19.46
C ARG A 115 3.32 -19.74 -18.15
N ALA A 116 4.08 -18.78 -17.61
CA ALA A 116 4.72 -18.94 -16.30
C ALA A 116 3.67 -18.92 -15.18
N VAL A 117 2.75 -17.96 -15.20
CA VAL A 117 1.65 -17.90 -14.23
C VAL A 117 0.84 -19.20 -14.21
N GLU A 118 0.41 -19.70 -15.37
CA GLU A 118 -0.31 -20.98 -15.51
C GLU A 118 0.50 -22.17 -14.99
N ARG A 119 1.83 -22.16 -15.19
CA ARG A 119 2.73 -23.22 -14.71
C ARG A 119 2.88 -23.21 -13.18
N PHE A 120 2.98 -22.04 -12.55
CA PHE A 120 3.32 -21.92 -11.14
C PHE A 120 2.09 -21.84 -10.22
N THR A 121 0.93 -21.39 -10.73
CA THR A 121 -0.32 -21.29 -9.95
C THR A 121 -0.64 -22.57 -9.15
N PRO A 122 -0.59 -23.78 -9.74
CA PRO A 122 -0.91 -25.01 -8.99
C PRO A 122 0.02 -25.26 -7.79
N LEU A 123 1.27 -24.77 -7.82
CA LEU A 123 2.20 -24.94 -6.70
C LEU A 123 1.85 -24.02 -5.53
N TYR A 124 1.40 -22.80 -5.81
CA TYR A 124 0.91 -21.87 -4.78
C TYR A 124 -0.39 -22.41 -4.16
N GLU A 125 -1.33 -22.87 -4.99
CA GLU A 125 -2.60 -23.47 -4.53
C GLU A 125 -2.36 -24.72 -3.68
N GLN A 126 -1.43 -25.59 -4.08
CA GLN A 126 -1.05 -26.78 -3.31
C GLN A 126 -0.44 -26.41 -1.95
N ALA A 127 0.28 -25.29 -1.86
CA ALA A 127 0.79 -24.74 -0.60
C ALA A 127 -0.28 -24.00 0.23
N GLY A 128 -1.53 -23.95 -0.24
CA GLY A 128 -2.68 -23.39 0.48
C GLY A 128 -2.90 -21.89 0.26
N TRP A 129 -2.36 -21.32 -0.82
CA TRP A 129 -2.59 -19.92 -1.19
C TRP A 129 -3.77 -19.78 -2.14
N ILE A 130 -4.64 -18.81 -1.87
CA ILE A 130 -5.68 -18.34 -2.79
C ILE A 130 -5.15 -17.08 -3.46
N ILE A 131 -4.91 -17.16 -4.77
CA ILE A 131 -4.33 -16.05 -5.53
C ILE A 131 -5.42 -15.05 -5.90
N LEU A 132 -5.19 -13.78 -5.57
CA LEU A 132 -6.03 -12.63 -5.88
C LEU A 132 -5.42 -11.81 -7.03
N PRO A 133 -6.16 -10.84 -7.59
CA PRO A 133 -5.61 -9.83 -8.49
C PRO A 133 -4.47 -9.00 -7.85
N GLU A 134 -3.65 -8.34 -8.69
CA GLU A 134 -2.47 -7.56 -8.24
C GLU A 134 -2.83 -6.28 -7.49
N ILE A 135 -4.02 -5.77 -7.75
CA ILE A 135 -4.64 -4.66 -7.02
C ILE A 135 -6.07 -5.09 -6.77
N ILE A 136 -6.49 -4.98 -5.52
CA ILE A 136 -7.86 -5.21 -5.09
C ILE A 136 -8.39 -3.97 -4.38
N GLU A 137 -9.68 -3.72 -4.52
CA GLU A 137 -10.36 -2.62 -3.83
C GLU A 137 -11.59 -3.10 -3.08
N GLY A 138 -12.05 -2.35 -2.09
CA GLY A 138 -13.23 -2.73 -1.33
C GLY A 138 -13.39 -1.93 -0.07
N THR A 139 -14.25 -2.41 0.83
CA THR A 139 -14.52 -1.70 2.08
C THR A 139 -14.08 -2.50 3.29
N ARG A 140 -13.51 -1.80 4.28
CA ARG A 140 -13.32 -2.27 5.66
C ARG A 140 -14.11 -1.34 6.57
N ARG A 141 -15.09 -1.84 7.32
CA ARG A 141 -15.96 -1.03 8.20
C ARG A 141 -16.62 0.18 7.48
N GLY A 142 -16.90 0.02 6.18
CA GLY A 142 -17.49 1.07 5.33
C GLY A 142 -16.49 2.10 4.77
N ILE A 143 -15.20 1.99 5.07
CA ILE A 143 -14.14 2.85 4.52
C ILE A 143 -13.57 2.16 3.28
N HIS A 144 -13.52 2.86 2.14
CA HIS A 144 -12.94 2.36 0.89
C HIS A 144 -11.42 2.30 1.03
N ILE A 145 -10.83 1.14 0.73
CA ILE A 145 -9.39 0.91 0.77
C ILE A 145 -8.92 0.15 -0.47
N LEU A 146 -7.65 0.35 -0.82
CA LEU A 146 -6.91 -0.43 -1.81
C LEU A 146 -5.89 -1.32 -1.12
N ALA A 147 -5.58 -2.46 -1.74
CA ALA A 147 -4.41 -3.25 -1.39
C ALA A 147 -3.65 -3.64 -2.66
N SER A 148 -2.33 -3.44 -2.63
CA SER A 148 -1.39 -3.82 -3.68
C SER A 148 -0.06 -4.17 -3.04
N HIS A 149 0.79 -4.95 -3.71
CA HIS A 149 2.17 -5.07 -3.25
C HIS A 149 2.91 -3.72 -3.32
N TYR A 150 2.67 -2.93 -4.37
CA TYR A 150 3.38 -1.69 -4.61
C TYR A 150 2.74 -0.49 -3.91
N PRO A 151 3.54 0.47 -3.38
CA PRO A 151 3.02 1.76 -2.93
C PRO A 151 2.65 2.68 -4.11
N TYR A 152 1.86 3.72 -3.83
CA TYR A 152 1.61 4.85 -4.73
C TYR A 152 2.91 5.48 -5.24
N SER A 153 3.85 5.72 -4.32
CA SER A 153 5.15 6.35 -4.62
C SER A 153 6.22 5.86 -3.63
N GLY A 154 7.49 5.95 -4.03
CA GLY A 154 8.61 5.54 -3.21
C GLY A 154 9.05 4.08 -3.48
N ASP A 155 10.35 3.87 -3.34
CA ASP A 155 11.04 2.57 -3.44
C ASP A 155 12.28 2.62 -2.53
N THR A 156 12.88 1.46 -2.24
CA THR A 156 14.16 1.33 -1.50
C THR A 156 15.34 2.04 -2.16
N GLN A 157 15.21 2.41 -3.44
CA GLN A 157 16.22 3.14 -4.21
C GLN A 157 15.62 4.44 -4.72
N ASP A 158 16.43 5.50 -4.86
CA ASP A 158 16.02 6.89 -5.18
C ASP A 158 15.20 7.08 -6.49
N ALA A 159 14.88 6.00 -7.22
CA ALA A 159 14.05 6.02 -8.41
C ALA A 159 12.95 4.95 -8.35
N ASP A 160 11.70 5.35 -8.56
CA ASP A 160 10.54 4.47 -8.58
C ASP A 160 10.69 3.38 -9.66
N ARG A 161 10.67 2.10 -9.25
CA ARG A 161 10.53 0.97 -10.17
C ARG A 161 9.07 0.55 -10.30
N HIS A 162 8.78 -0.18 -11.39
CA HIS A 162 7.46 -0.75 -11.69
C HIS A 162 6.30 0.26 -11.73
N THR A 163 6.58 1.51 -12.14
CA THR A 163 5.62 2.62 -12.15
C THR A 163 4.31 2.35 -12.89
N SER A 164 4.31 1.48 -13.91
CA SER A 164 3.10 1.12 -14.66
C SER A 164 2.15 0.16 -13.92
N HIS A 165 2.57 -0.42 -12.79
CA HIS A 165 1.78 -1.39 -12.01
C HIS A 165 1.46 -0.88 -10.61
N ARG A 166 1.81 0.38 -10.33
CA ARG A 166 1.44 1.07 -9.09
C ARG A 166 0.01 1.58 -9.22
N PRO A 167 -0.79 1.54 -8.14
CA PRO A 167 -2.06 2.23 -8.14
C PRO A 167 -1.83 3.74 -8.28
N VAL A 168 -2.82 4.48 -8.77
CA VAL A 168 -2.75 5.95 -8.88
C VAL A 168 -3.27 6.57 -7.59
N ASP A 169 -2.53 7.52 -7.02
CA ASP A 169 -2.95 8.22 -5.81
C ASP A 169 -4.12 9.18 -6.10
N HIS A 170 -5.30 8.78 -5.64
CA HIS A 170 -6.52 9.58 -5.64
C HIS A 170 -6.98 9.93 -4.22
N GLY A 171 -6.11 9.76 -3.22
CA GLY A 171 -6.42 9.95 -1.81
C GLY A 171 -7.10 8.74 -1.14
N THR A 172 -7.24 7.61 -1.84
CA THR A 172 -7.76 6.39 -1.22
C THR A 172 -6.70 5.78 -0.30
N PRO A 173 -7.04 5.32 0.92
CA PRO A 173 -6.09 4.59 1.75
C PRO A 173 -5.58 3.32 1.05
N LEU A 174 -4.26 3.13 1.03
CA LEU A 174 -3.58 1.99 0.40
C LEU A 174 -2.80 1.17 1.43
N LEU A 175 -3.00 -0.15 1.41
CA LEU A 175 -2.15 -1.11 2.10
C LEU A 175 -1.09 -1.64 1.13
N HIS A 176 0.19 -1.65 1.52
CA HIS A 176 1.28 -2.08 0.63
C HIS A 176 2.47 -2.76 1.30
N GLY A 177 3.30 -3.40 0.49
CA GLY A 177 4.58 -4.01 0.88
C GLY A 177 5.77 -3.33 0.20
N HIS A 178 6.69 -4.13 -0.36
CA HIS A 178 7.73 -3.78 -1.33
C HIS A 178 8.89 -2.91 -0.84
N THR A 179 8.63 -1.91 0.01
CA THR A 179 9.63 -0.90 0.39
C THR A 179 10.66 -1.39 1.41
N HIS A 180 10.42 -2.53 2.07
CA HIS A 180 11.24 -3.00 3.19
C HIS A 180 11.56 -1.90 4.22
N ASP A 181 10.64 -0.93 4.39
CA ASP A 181 10.75 0.05 5.48
C ASP A 181 10.72 -0.74 6.80
N ARG A 182 11.51 -0.28 7.76
CA ARG A 182 11.71 -0.96 9.05
C ARG A 182 11.10 -0.17 10.21
N GLU A 183 10.88 1.13 10.01
CA GLU A 183 10.54 2.06 11.07
C GLU A 183 9.10 2.55 10.92
N ASN A 184 8.56 2.57 9.70
CA ASN A 184 7.24 3.12 9.44
C ASN A 184 6.26 2.08 8.92
N GLY A 185 5.06 2.10 9.50
CA GLY A 185 3.86 1.51 8.91
C GLY A 185 3.12 2.55 8.09
N PRO A 186 2.35 3.44 8.72
CA PRO A 186 1.60 4.47 8.01
C PRO A 186 2.48 5.69 7.63
N VAL A 187 2.38 6.12 6.37
CA VAL A 187 2.92 7.38 5.86
C VAL A 187 1.87 8.02 4.94
N GLY A 188 1.17 9.04 5.45
CA GLY A 188 0.04 9.66 4.75
C GLY A 188 -1.09 8.64 4.50
N HIS A 189 -1.57 8.54 3.26
CA HIS A 189 -2.61 7.59 2.85
C HIS A 189 -2.09 6.18 2.50
N GLN A 190 -0.88 5.83 2.93
CA GLN A 190 -0.29 4.52 2.70
C GLN A 190 0.08 3.85 4.01
N PHE A 191 -0.14 2.54 4.11
CA PHE A 191 0.29 1.71 5.24
C PHE A 191 1.14 0.56 4.71
N HIS A 192 2.46 0.65 4.97
CA HIS A 192 3.40 -0.44 4.77
C HIS A 192 3.15 -1.58 5.77
N VAL A 193 3.03 -2.81 5.28
CA VAL A 193 2.77 -4.02 6.08
C VAL A 193 3.85 -5.10 5.93
N GLY A 194 5.04 -4.72 5.44
CA GLY A 194 6.17 -5.62 5.28
C GLY A 194 6.66 -6.19 6.60
N VAL A 195 7.00 -7.48 6.62
CA VAL A 195 7.48 -8.18 7.83
C VAL A 195 8.69 -7.52 8.50
N ASP A 196 9.48 -6.76 7.76
CA ASP A 196 10.68 -6.09 8.26
C ASP A 196 10.36 -4.96 9.26
N ALA A 197 9.20 -4.31 9.14
CA ALA A 197 8.71 -3.30 10.09
C ALA A 197 8.00 -3.91 11.32
N PHE A 198 7.42 -5.11 11.18
CA PHE A 198 6.53 -5.68 12.20
C PHE A 198 7.11 -6.92 12.90
N GLY A 199 8.43 -6.94 13.04
CA GLY A 199 9.11 -7.98 13.80
C GLY A 199 8.88 -9.38 13.23
N TYR A 200 8.83 -9.51 11.92
CA TYR A 200 8.73 -10.79 11.22
C TYR A 200 7.44 -11.58 11.49
N ALA A 201 6.33 -10.88 11.75
CA ALA A 201 5.02 -11.48 12.00
C ALA A 201 3.91 -10.70 11.26
N PRO A 202 2.78 -11.35 10.93
CA PRO A 202 1.58 -10.65 10.50
C PRO A 202 1.08 -9.68 11.57
N ILE A 203 0.52 -8.54 11.15
CA ILE A 203 -0.16 -7.61 12.04
C ILE A 203 -1.66 -7.85 12.04
N PRO A 204 -2.35 -7.66 13.18
CA PRO A 204 -3.80 -7.74 13.20
C PRO A 204 -4.41 -6.61 12.37
N PHE A 205 -5.46 -6.91 11.60
CA PHE A 205 -6.15 -5.92 10.77
C PHE A 205 -6.79 -4.81 11.61
N THR A 206 -6.98 -5.02 12.91
CA THR A 206 -7.40 -3.97 13.85
C THR A 206 -6.41 -2.82 13.98
N LEU A 207 -5.12 -3.03 13.65
CA LEU A 207 -4.15 -1.94 13.57
C LEU A 207 -4.41 -1.06 12.33
N VAL A 208 -4.79 -1.68 11.21
CA VAL A 208 -5.26 -0.97 10.02
C VAL A 208 -6.55 -0.21 10.34
N ASP A 209 -7.49 -0.84 11.06
CA ASP A 209 -8.71 -0.19 11.52
C ASP A 209 -8.42 1.10 12.32
N ALA A 210 -7.42 1.06 13.22
CA ALA A 210 -7.03 2.23 14.01
C ALA A 210 -6.42 3.35 13.16
N TRP A 211 -5.62 3.01 12.14
CA TRP A 211 -5.09 3.97 11.18
C TRP A 211 -6.19 4.61 10.32
N LEU A 212 -7.12 3.81 9.81
CA LEU A 212 -8.26 4.32 9.04
C LEU A 212 -9.15 5.26 9.88
N ASP A 213 -9.36 4.93 11.15
CA ASP A 213 -10.06 5.80 12.09
C ASP A 213 -9.31 7.13 12.34
N ASP A 214 -7.98 7.13 12.25
CA ASP A 214 -7.15 8.34 12.37
C ASP A 214 -7.25 9.22 11.13
N LEU A 215 -7.07 8.66 9.94
CA LEU A 215 -7.24 9.38 8.67
C LEU A 215 -8.60 10.06 8.58
N ARG A 216 -9.67 9.34 8.94
CA ARG A 216 -11.02 9.91 8.94
C ARG A 216 -11.14 11.10 9.89
N ARG A 217 -10.54 11.05 11.07
CA ARG A 217 -10.55 12.19 12.02
C ARG A 217 -9.84 13.39 11.42
N GLU A 218 -8.66 13.19 10.83
CA GLU A 218 -7.91 14.27 10.17
C GLU A 218 -8.73 14.90 9.04
N GLU A 219 -9.38 14.09 8.20
CA GLU A 219 -10.26 14.57 7.14
C GLU A 219 -11.45 15.39 7.68
N GLU A 220 -12.08 14.93 8.76
CA GLU A 220 -13.20 15.64 9.41
C GLU A 220 -12.75 16.99 10.00
N GLU A 221 -11.57 17.05 10.62
CA GLU A 221 -10.96 18.28 11.15
C GLU A 221 -10.62 19.26 10.03
N ILE A 222 -9.96 18.81 8.97
CA ILE A 222 -9.67 19.63 7.78
C ILE A 222 -10.97 20.17 7.18
N ALA A 223 -11.97 19.31 7.01
CA ALA A 223 -13.26 19.72 6.47
C ALA A 223 -13.96 20.73 7.38
N ALA A 224 -13.83 20.63 8.71
CA ALA A 224 -14.36 21.61 9.64
C ALA A 224 -13.67 22.97 9.50
N ILE A 225 -12.33 22.99 9.42
CA ILE A 225 -11.56 24.23 9.21
C ILE A 225 -11.93 24.89 7.88
N VAL A 226 -12.06 24.10 6.80
CA VAL A 226 -12.46 24.61 5.48
C VAL A 226 -13.87 25.20 5.52
N ARG A 227 -14.83 24.53 6.18
CA ARG A 227 -16.19 25.05 6.37
C ARG A 227 -16.19 26.34 7.19
N GLU A 228 -15.40 26.42 8.25
CA GLU A 228 -15.29 27.63 9.08
C GLU A 228 -14.73 28.81 8.27
N ARG A 229 -13.64 28.60 7.53
CA ARG A 229 -13.07 29.64 6.63
C ARG A 229 -14.07 30.09 5.58
N ALA A 230 -14.79 29.16 4.95
CA ALA A 230 -15.82 29.49 3.97
C ALA A 230 -16.99 30.29 4.59
N ALA A 231 -17.35 30.02 5.85
CA ALA A 231 -18.39 30.74 6.58
C ALA A 231 -17.97 32.15 7.01
N GLN A 232 -16.67 32.43 7.18
CA GLN A 232 -16.13 33.74 7.53
C GLN A 232 -16.15 34.75 6.35
N GLY A 233 -16.57 34.31 5.15
CA GLY A 233 -16.66 35.14 3.95
C GLY A 233 -15.41 35.07 3.07
N GLU A 234 -15.49 35.62 1.86
CA GLU A 234 -14.33 35.67 0.96
C GLU A 234 -13.24 36.57 1.57
N SER A 235 -12.04 36.02 1.74
CA SER A 235 -10.87 36.83 2.07
C SER A 235 -10.59 37.81 0.94
N THR A 236 -10.31 39.08 1.26
CA THR A 236 -9.86 40.06 0.28
C THR A 236 -8.67 39.49 -0.51
N PRO A 237 -8.74 39.43 -1.85
CA PRO A 237 -7.65 38.92 -2.67
C PRO A 237 -6.32 39.62 -2.35
N LEU A 238 -5.22 38.86 -2.35
CA LEU A 238 -3.88 39.40 -2.05
C LEU A 238 -3.51 40.58 -2.96
N SER A 239 -3.98 40.56 -4.21
CA SER A 239 -3.81 41.65 -5.17
C SER A 239 -4.46 42.95 -4.70
N GLU A 240 -5.67 42.89 -4.14
CA GLU A 240 -6.39 44.06 -3.63
C GLU A 240 -5.74 44.60 -2.35
N LEU A 241 -5.25 43.71 -1.48
CA LEU A 241 -4.47 44.11 -0.30
C LEU A 241 -3.16 44.78 -0.72
N ALA A 242 -2.44 44.23 -1.71
CA ALA A 242 -1.19 44.78 -2.18
C ALA A 242 -1.37 46.17 -2.79
N GLU A 243 -2.41 46.38 -3.61
CA GLU A 243 -2.75 47.70 -4.17
C GLU A 243 -3.03 48.72 -3.05
N LYS A 244 -3.81 48.33 -2.03
CA LYS A 244 -4.15 49.19 -0.90
C LYS A 244 -2.92 49.68 -0.12
N PHE A 245 -1.88 48.86 -0.03
CA PHE A 245 -0.63 49.21 0.68
C PHE A 245 0.48 49.69 -0.26
N GLY A 246 0.22 49.86 -1.56
CA GLY A 246 1.21 50.30 -2.53
C GLY A 246 2.36 49.29 -2.75
N ILE A 247 2.09 48.00 -2.52
CA ILE A 247 3.05 46.91 -2.70
C ILE A 247 2.92 46.40 -4.13
N ASP A 248 4.00 46.48 -4.91
CA ASP A 248 4.07 45.90 -6.25
C ASP A 248 4.46 44.41 -6.16
N LEU A 249 3.48 43.52 -6.32
CA LEU A 249 3.68 42.08 -6.32
C LEU A 249 4.52 41.59 -7.52
N GLY A 250 4.61 42.35 -8.60
CA GLY A 250 5.40 42.02 -9.79
C GLY A 250 6.90 42.21 -9.59
N ALA A 251 7.29 43.21 -8.78
CA ALA A 251 8.68 43.56 -8.48
C ALA A 251 9.38 42.57 -7.55
N MET A 252 8.63 41.75 -6.81
CA MET A 252 9.19 40.76 -5.86
C MET A 252 9.55 39.40 -6.49
N SER A 253 9.19 39.14 -7.76
CA SER A 253 9.50 37.86 -8.44
C SER A 253 10.84 37.88 -9.22
N SER A 254 11.54 39.01 -9.27
CA SER A 254 12.74 39.19 -10.08
C SER A 254 14.07 39.03 -9.34
N ASP A 255 14.09 38.67 -8.06
CA ASP A 255 15.32 38.65 -7.23
C ASP A 255 15.86 37.25 -6.87
N GLU A 256 15.44 36.19 -7.57
CA GLU A 256 16.12 34.88 -7.53
C GLU A 256 16.62 34.49 -8.94
N ARG A 257 17.62 35.21 -9.42
CA ARG A 257 18.61 34.69 -10.37
C ARG A 257 20.00 35.09 -9.92
N ILE A 258 20.54 34.35 -8.96
CA ILE A 258 21.99 34.18 -8.75
C ILE A 258 22.24 32.69 -8.50
#